data_AF-A0A7L4I0R5-F1
#
_entry.id   AF-A0A7L4I0R5-F1
#
_cell.length_a   1.000
_cell.length_b   1.000
_cell.length_c   1.000
_cell.angle_alpha   90.00
_cell.angle_beta   90.00
_cell.angle_gamma   90.00
#
_symmetry.space_group_name_H-M   'P 1'
#
loop_
_entity.id
_entity.type
_entity.pdbx_description
1 polymer ?
#
loop_
_entity_poly.entity_id
_entity_poly.type
_entity_poly.pdbx_seq_one_letter_code
_entity_poly.pdbx_strand_id
1 'polypeptide(L)'
;NGDAANPACSGIEGVLEAYHRSLRSVQLYGPTNFAPVVNHVARSAAAVLDGSQYFVLLIITDGVISDMAQTKEAIVNVSPL
;
A
#
# COMPACT_ATOMS: atom_id res chain seq x y z
N ASN A 1 6.80 10.36 -1.16
CA ASN A 1 7.33 11.72 -0.90
C ASN A 1 7.77 11.94 0.57
N GLY A 2 7.39 11.09 1.52
CA GLY A 2 7.74 11.25 2.95
C GLY A 2 6.72 12.08 3.74
N ASP A 3 5.60 12.46 3.12
CA ASP A 3 4.49 13.13 3.79
C ASP A 3 3.46 12.09 4.23
N ALA A 4 3.19 12.04 5.54
CA ALA A 4 2.22 11.11 6.12
C ALA A 4 0.75 11.52 5.83
N ALA A 5 0.48 12.80 5.60
CA ALA A 5 -0.84 13.31 5.27
C ALA A 5 -1.17 13.14 3.77
N ASN A 6 -0.15 13.12 2.91
CA ASN A 6 -0.31 12.92 1.48
C ASN A 6 0.78 11.99 0.91
N PRO A 7 0.52 10.68 0.76
CA PRO A 7 1.53 9.74 0.26
C PRO A 7 1.74 9.79 -1.25
N ALA A 8 0.97 10.59 -2.01
CA ALA A 8 1.01 10.60 -3.46
C ALA A 8 2.36 11.09 -4.01
N CYS A 9 2.83 10.43 -5.08
CA CYS A 9 4.06 10.79 -5.79
C CYS A 9 3.74 11.20 -7.23
N SER A 10 4.51 12.13 -7.79
CA SER A 10 4.37 12.53 -9.19
C SER A 10 5.13 11.54 -10.08
N GLY A 11 4.39 10.73 -10.84
CA GLY A 11 4.97 9.75 -11.76
C GLY A 11 5.80 8.67 -11.07
N ILE A 12 6.48 7.85 -11.88
CA ILE A 12 7.35 6.76 -11.40
C ILE A 12 8.63 7.34 -10.80
N GLU A 13 9.13 8.43 -11.37
CA GLU A 13 10.32 9.14 -10.91
C GLU A 13 10.15 9.60 -9.46
N GLY A 14 8.99 10.16 -9.11
CA GLY A 14 8.67 10.55 -7.74
C GLY A 14 8.57 9.36 -6.77
N VAL A 15 8.11 8.20 -7.25
CA VAL A 15 8.10 6.96 -6.45
C VAL A 15 9.52 6.49 -6.16
N LEU A 16 10.40 6.48 -7.17
CA LEU A 16 11.81 6.10 -7.01
C LEU A 16 12.56 7.05 -6.08
N GLU A 17 12.34 8.35 -6.21
CA GLU A 17 12.95 9.35 -5.31
C GLU A 17 12.49 9.12 -3.86
N ALA A 18 11.19 8.91 -3.65
CA ALA A 18 10.63 8.63 -2.34
C ALA A 18 11.21 7.34 -1.74
N TYR A 19 11.33 6.29 -2.54
CA TYR A 19 11.94 5.03 -2.14
C TYR A 19 13.40 5.21 -1.68
N HIS A 20 14.24 5.86 -2.49
CA HIS A 20 15.64 6.13 -2.13
C HIS A 20 15.79 7.01 -0.88
N ARG A 21 14.88 7.95 -0.69
CA ARG A 21 14.85 8.79 0.51
C ARG A 21 14.53 7.94 1.75
N SER A 22 13.47 7.14 1.70
CA SER A 22 13.04 6.28 2.80
C SER A 22 14.16 5.34 3.26
N LEU A 23 14.87 4.69 2.32
CA LEU A 23 16.00 3.80 2.65
C LEU A 23 17.09 4.46 3.50
N ARG A 24 17.25 5.79 3.43
CA ARG A 24 18.25 6.54 4.22
C ARG A 24 17.71 7.04 5.55
N SER A 25 16.40 7.13 5.72
CA SER A 25 15.77 7.79 6.86
C SER A 25 14.99 6.86 7.78
N VAL A 26 14.70 5.62 7.36
CA VAL A 26 14.00 4.64 8.18
C VAL A 26 14.89 3.47 8.55
N GLN A 27 14.69 2.94 9.75
CA GLN A 27 15.26 1.66 10.14
C GLN A 27 14.31 0.54 9.70
N LEU A 28 14.80 -0.38 8.88
CA LEU A 28 14.02 -1.54 8.45
C LEU A 28 13.76 -2.45 9.65
N TYR A 29 12.50 -2.83 9.85
CA TYR A 29 12.07 -3.71 10.93
C TYR A 29 10.90 -4.60 10.47
N GLY A 30 10.68 -5.70 11.18
CA GLY A 30 9.53 -6.59 11.00
C GLY A 30 8.51 -6.47 12.14
N PRO A 31 7.32 -7.08 12.04
CA PRO A 31 6.93 -8.12 11.08
C PRO A 31 6.47 -7.58 9.71
N THR A 32 6.42 -8.46 8.72
CA THR A 32 5.92 -8.16 7.37
C THR A 32 4.40 -8.32 7.32
N ASN A 33 3.66 -7.24 7.56
CA ASN A 33 2.19 -7.25 7.64
C ASN A 33 1.54 -6.54 6.44
N PHE A 34 0.67 -7.23 5.70
CA PHE A 34 0.04 -6.70 4.48
C PHE A 34 -1.39 -6.20 4.69
N ALA A 35 -2.12 -6.71 5.69
CA ALA A 35 -3.50 -6.30 5.93
C ALA A 35 -3.67 -4.77 6.08
N PRO A 36 -2.76 -4.02 6.75
CA PRO A 36 -2.89 -2.58 6.87
C PRO A 36 -2.87 -1.83 5.54
N VAL A 37 -1.97 -2.20 4.60
CA VAL A 37 -1.85 -1.50 3.31
C VAL A 37 -2.99 -1.85 2.36
N VAL A 38 -3.45 -3.11 2.36
CA VAL A 38 -4.64 -3.53 1.59
C VAL A 38 -5.87 -2.73 2.03
N ASN A 39 -6.11 -2.65 3.34
CA ASN A 39 -7.23 -1.89 3.89
C ASN A 39 -7.10 -0.38 3.62
N HIS A 40 -5.89 0.16 3.56
CA HIS A 40 -5.67 1.56 3.21
C HIS A 40 -6.10 1.85 1.77
N VAL A 41 -5.63 1.07 0.80
CA VAL A 41 -5.98 1.25 -0.61
C VAL A 41 -7.47 1.00 -0.85
N ALA A 42 -8.06 0.03 -0.16
CA ALA A 42 -9.48 -0.23 -0.26
C ALA A 42 -10.36 0.95 0.18
N ARG A 43 -9.96 1.68 1.23
CA ARG A 43 -10.65 2.92 1.62
C ARG A 43 -10.55 4.00 0.54
N SER A 44 -9.42 4.11 -0.13
CA SER A 44 -9.25 5.03 -1.26
C SER A 44 -10.13 4.63 -2.45
N ALA A 45 -10.18 3.33 -2.79
CA ALA A 45 -11.02 2.82 -3.87
C ALA A 45 -12.52 2.97 -3.55
N ALA A 46 -12.94 2.69 -2.31
CA ALA A 46 -14.32 2.84 -1.87
C ALA A 46 -14.83 4.30 -1.90
N ALA A 47 -13.93 5.29 -1.99
CA ALA A 47 -14.31 6.69 -2.18
C ALA A 47 -14.69 7.02 -3.64
N VAL A 48 -14.40 6.12 -4.60
CA VAL A 48 -14.64 6.32 -6.04
C VAL A 48 -15.31 5.07 -6.63
N LEU A 49 -16.63 4.97 -6.45
CA LEU A 49 -17.44 3.82 -6.90
C LEU A 49 -18.18 4.06 -8.22
N ASP A 50 -17.99 5.21 -8.85
CA ASP A 50 -18.66 5.58 -10.10
C ASP A 50 -18.04 4.96 -11.37
N GLY A 51 -16.99 4.14 -11.20
CA GLY A 51 -16.27 3.48 -12.28
C GLY A 51 -15.30 4.39 -13.04
N SER A 52 -15.09 5.63 -12.58
CA SER A 52 -14.14 6.56 -13.22
C SER A 52 -12.67 6.18 -12.99
N GLN A 53 -12.39 5.36 -11.97
CA GLN A 53 -11.04 4.96 -11.58
C GLN A 53 -10.99 3.49 -11.21
N TYR A 54 -9.85 2.86 -11.51
CA TYR A 54 -9.51 1.51 -11.07
C TYR A 54 -8.14 1.53 -10.41
N PHE A 55 -8.04 0.95 -9.22
CA PHE A 55 -6.83 1.01 -8.40
C PHE A 55 -6.06 -0.31 -8.48
N VAL A 56 -4.76 -0.22 -8.74
CA VAL A 56 -3.84 -1.37 -8.73
C VAL A 56 -2.85 -1.22 -7.59
N LEU A 57 -2.86 -2.17 -6.65
CA LEU A 57 -1.88 -2.24 -5.56
C LEU A 57 -0.77 -3.23 -5.90
N LEU A 58 0.45 -2.72 -6.08
CA LEU A 58 1.67 -3.52 -6.22
C LEU A 58 2.42 -3.57 -4.88
N ILE A 59 2.64 -4.77 -4.34
CA ILE A 59 3.44 -5.00 -3.14
C ILE A 59 4.70 -5.78 -3.53
N ILE A 60 5.87 -5.26 -3.15
CA ILE A 60 7.17 -5.91 -3.36
C ILE A 60 7.72 -6.29 -1.99
N THR A 61 8.04 -7.57 -1.78
CA THR A 61 8.58 -8.12 -0.52
C THR A 61 9.64 -9.18 -0.83
N ASP A 62 10.62 -9.32 0.05
CA ASP A 62 11.63 -10.40 0.04
C ASP A 62 11.34 -11.51 1.07
N GLY A 63 10.34 -11.32 1.93
CA GLY A 63 10.02 -12.21 3.04
C GLY A 63 8.57 -12.72 3.07
N VAL A 64 8.32 -13.61 4.03
CA VAL A 64 7.00 -14.25 4.26
C VAL A 64 6.06 -13.29 5.02
N ILE A 65 4.78 -13.31 4.63
CA ILE A 65 3.72 -12.52 5.27
C ILE A 65 3.46 -13.05 6.69
N SER A 66 3.56 -12.17 7.68
CA SER A 66 3.39 -12.50 9.09
C SER A 66 1.92 -12.49 9.53
N ASP A 67 1.07 -11.69 8.90
CA ASP A 67 -0.37 -11.55 9.17
C ASP A 67 -1.24 -12.21 8.08
N MET A 68 -0.85 -13.42 7.64
CA MET A 68 -1.48 -14.09 6.51
C MET A 68 -3.01 -14.24 6.65
N ALA A 69 -3.51 -14.55 7.86
CA ALA A 69 -4.95 -14.70 8.09
C ALA A 69 -5.69 -13.38 7.86
N GLN A 70 -5.20 -12.29 8.46
CA GLN A 70 -5.76 -10.95 8.34
C GLN A 70 -5.64 -10.41 6.92
N THR A 71 -4.53 -10.72 6.23
CA THR A 71 -4.32 -10.33 4.83
C THR A 71 -5.34 -10.99 3.91
N LYS A 72 -5.64 -12.28 4.11
CA LYS A 72 -6.71 -12.95 3.35
C LYS A 72 -8.07 -12.32 3.60
N GLU A 73 -8.42 -12.06 4.86
CA GLU A 73 -9.69 -11.41 5.20
C GLU A 73 -9.79 -10.02 4.55
N ALA A 74 -8.71 -9.23 4.61
CA ALA A 74 -8.66 -7.93 3.95
C ALA A 74 -8.88 -8.05 2.44
N ILE A 75 -8.25 -9.02 1.76
CA ILE A 75 -8.43 -9.25 0.32
C ILE A 75 -9.88 -9.65 0.00
N VAL A 76 -10.47 -10.56 0.78
CA VAL A 76 -11.86 -11.00 0.56
C VAL A 76 -12.83 -9.83 0.74
N ASN A 77 -12.65 -9.02 1.78
CA ASN A 77 -13.53 -7.89 2.09
C ASN A 77 -13.53 -6.80 1.01
N VAL A 78 -12.45 -6.71 0.22
CA VAL A 78 -12.30 -5.66 -0.80
C VAL A 78 -12.62 -6.16 -2.21
N SER A 79 -12.83 -7.48 -2.38
CA SER A 79 -13.24 -8.07 -3.65
C SER A 79 -14.54 -7.53 -4.28
N PRO A 80 -15.55 -7.04 -3.52
CA PRO A 80 -16.76 -6.49 -4.13
C PRO A 80 -16.67 -4.99 -4.46
N LEU A 81 -15.54 -4.33 -4.15
CA LEU A 81 -15.32 -2.91 -4.44
C LEU A 81 -15.05 -2.65 -5.94
#